data_AF-A0A7L0UKI3-F1
#
_entry.id   AF-A0A7L0UKI3-F1
#
_cell.length_a   1.000
_cell.length_b   1.000
_cell.length_c   1.000
_cell.angle_alpha   90.00
_cell.angle_beta   90.00
_cell.angle_gamma   90.00
#
_symmetry.space_group_name_H-M   'P 1'
#
loop_
_entity.id
_entity.type
_entity.pdbx_description
1 polymer ?
#
loop_
_entity_poly.entity_id
_entity_poly.type
_entity_poly.pdbx_seq_one_letter_code
_entity_poly.pdbx_strand_id
1 'polypeptide(L)'
;SAVGRGPEVPFSSEAYRVSAASRGKELRLTLTPLGPGPPQHLVFRFGMSGSFRLCPAAQLPRHAHLRFLTRDSPPRALCFVDARRFGSWRLGDAWQPGRGPCVLSQYQAFRENVLKNLDDKAFDKPICEALLNQKFFNGIGNYLRAEILYRLKIPPFEKARTVLEALKDEEQARRKKNPSLTLSKKLKLMRENPDLLELCHTVPMEVIAAEKQLFDPDHSDNYTAFKNWLQCYLVPGMRSLRDRSGRTIWFQGEPGPMAPKGQTSRKKRAQLKADPEAPIPKVTTRASKRRPRAAATPPKLAAEEEEGADRPRKGRAHGRKATAAPASTEPEVPVKAKRSRWTSARRGKGEAGSS
;
A
#
# COMPACT_ATOMS: atom_id res chain seq x y z
N SER A 1 10.40 -1.98 18.78
CA SER A 1 9.36 -2.37 19.77
C SER A 1 9.08 -3.85 19.58
N ALA A 2 8.96 -4.64 20.65
CA ALA A 2 8.75 -6.09 20.57
C ALA A 2 7.44 -6.51 19.87
N VAL A 3 6.51 -5.57 19.63
CA VAL A 3 5.22 -5.80 18.97
C VAL A 3 5.18 -5.23 17.53
N GLY A 4 6.31 -4.72 17.03
CA GLY A 4 6.46 -4.22 15.66
C GLY A 4 6.72 -5.34 14.64
N ARG A 5 6.28 -5.16 13.39
CA ARG A 5 6.45 -6.14 12.29
C ARG A 5 7.66 -5.89 11.37
N GLY A 6 8.57 -5.01 11.75
CA GLY A 6 9.80 -4.74 10.99
C GLY A 6 11.04 -5.31 11.69
N PRO A 7 12.15 -5.51 10.97
CA PRO A 7 13.39 -6.01 11.54
C PRO A 7 13.97 -5.03 12.56
N GLU A 8 14.81 -5.53 13.46
CA GLU A 8 15.65 -4.67 14.28
C GLU A 8 16.61 -3.86 13.39
N VAL A 9 17.07 -2.72 13.91
CA VAL A 9 17.95 -1.80 13.19
C VAL A 9 19.30 -1.81 13.90
N PRO A 10 20.30 -2.57 13.40
CA PRO A 10 21.62 -2.67 14.00
C PRO A 10 22.44 -1.41 13.71
N PHE A 11 22.08 -0.31 14.35
CA PHE A 11 22.70 1.00 14.20
C PHE A 11 22.94 1.62 15.58
N SER A 12 24.19 2.00 15.84
CA SER A 12 24.59 2.77 17.02
C SER A 12 25.58 3.85 16.59
N SER A 13 25.37 5.08 17.06
CA SER A 13 26.24 6.22 16.82
C SER A 13 25.90 7.32 17.81
N GLU A 14 26.89 7.92 18.47
CA GLU A 14 26.67 8.98 19.47
C GLU A 14 25.99 10.22 18.88
N ALA A 15 26.28 10.51 17.61
CA ALA A 15 25.72 11.65 16.88
C ALA A 15 25.55 11.28 15.41
N TYR A 16 24.34 11.42 14.89
CA TYR A 16 23.96 11.07 13.53
C TYR A 16 22.91 12.05 13.00
N ARG A 17 22.87 12.22 11.66
CA ARG A 17 21.83 12.96 10.95
C ARG A 17 20.81 11.97 10.39
N VAL A 18 19.53 12.30 10.48
CA VAL A 18 18.45 11.61 9.74
C VAL A 18 18.11 12.44 8.51
N SER A 19 18.03 11.79 7.34
CA SER A 19 17.48 12.39 6.12
C SER A 19 16.47 11.45 5.46
N ALA A 20 15.64 11.98 4.57
CA ALA A 20 14.53 11.24 3.95
C ALA A 20 14.44 11.48 2.44
N ALA A 21 13.98 10.47 1.70
CA ALA A 21 13.59 10.56 0.29
C ALA A 21 12.35 9.71 0.03
N SER A 22 11.54 10.02 -0.99
CA SER A 22 10.33 9.26 -1.34
C SER A 22 10.33 8.79 -2.81
N ARG A 23 9.73 7.62 -3.06
CA ARG A 23 9.56 7.06 -4.41
C ARG A 23 8.22 6.33 -4.54
N GLY A 24 7.19 7.07 -4.94
CA GLY A 24 5.82 6.55 -5.03
C GLY A 24 5.24 6.32 -3.64
N LYS A 25 4.93 5.06 -3.28
CA LYS A 25 4.38 4.70 -1.96
C LYS A 25 5.43 4.14 -0.98
N GLU A 26 6.68 4.57 -1.14
CA GLU A 26 7.81 4.16 -0.31
C GLU A 26 8.59 5.39 0.13
N LEU A 27 9.05 5.39 1.39
CA LEU A 27 9.91 6.43 1.95
C LEU A 27 11.18 5.78 2.49
N ARG A 28 12.34 6.28 2.07
CA ARG A 28 13.65 5.84 2.54
C ARG A 28 14.18 6.84 3.56
N LEU A 29 14.44 6.40 4.79
CA LEU A 29 15.30 7.12 5.72
C LEU A 29 16.76 6.70 5.50
N THR A 30 17.65 7.65 5.76
CA THR A 30 19.09 7.44 5.89
C THR A 30 19.53 7.95 7.25
N LEU A 31 20.24 7.12 8.01
CA LEU A 31 20.90 7.46 9.26
C LEU A 31 22.40 7.60 8.95
N THR A 32 22.91 8.83 8.93
CA THR A 32 24.31 9.12 8.61
C THR A 32 25.05 9.48 9.91
N PRO A 33 26.00 8.65 10.39
CA PRO A 33 26.90 9.04 11.47
C PRO A 33 27.60 10.38 11.20
N LEU A 34 27.83 11.18 12.24
CA LEU A 34 28.71 12.36 12.18
C LEU A 34 30.15 12.01 12.57
N GLY A 35 30.35 10.88 13.25
CA GLY A 35 31.66 10.25 13.46
C GLY A 35 31.90 9.09 12.47
N PRO A 36 32.87 8.20 12.74
CA PRO A 36 33.16 7.06 11.88
C PRO A 36 31.99 6.05 11.83
N GLY A 37 31.69 5.55 10.62
CA GLY A 37 30.71 4.48 10.38
C GLY A 37 29.95 4.65 9.07
N PRO A 38 29.48 3.56 8.43
CA PRO A 38 28.67 3.64 7.23
C PRO A 38 27.26 4.16 7.52
N PRO A 39 26.59 4.86 6.57
CA PRO A 39 25.17 5.20 6.70
C PRO A 39 24.28 3.95 6.72
N GLN A 40 23.28 3.92 7.62
CA GLN A 40 22.24 2.89 7.63
C GLN A 40 20.99 3.40 6.91
N HIS A 41 20.52 2.64 5.91
CA HIS A 41 19.30 2.96 5.17
C HIS A 41 18.12 2.08 5.62
N LEU A 42 16.91 2.67 5.57
CA LEU A 42 15.65 2.02 5.97
C LEU A 42 14.52 2.39 5.00
N VAL A 43 13.94 1.43 4.29
CA VAL A 43 12.82 1.66 3.34
C VAL A 43 11.48 1.28 3.97
N PHE A 44 10.65 2.29 4.22
CA PHE A 44 9.32 2.22 4.83
C PHE A 44 8.20 2.18 3.80
N ARG A 45 7.11 1.48 4.16
CA ARG A 45 5.77 1.59 3.58
C ARG A 45 4.78 1.74 4.72
N PHE A 46 3.94 2.76 4.71
CA PHE A 46 3.13 3.15 5.87
C PHE A 46 1.85 2.30 6.09
N GLY A 47 1.43 1.52 5.09
CA GLY A 47 0.20 0.74 5.18
C GLY A 47 -1.04 1.65 5.18
N MET A 48 -1.87 1.57 6.24
CA MET A 48 -3.12 2.32 6.38
C MET A 48 -3.12 3.37 7.50
N SER A 49 -2.10 3.39 8.36
CA SER A 49 -2.03 4.26 9.56
C SER A 49 -0.60 4.51 10.05
N GLY A 50 0.42 4.15 9.26
CA GLY A 50 1.80 4.55 9.51
C GLY A 50 1.98 6.06 9.33
N SER A 51 2.67 6.68 10.26
CA SER A 51 3.07 8.09 10.22
C SER A 51 4.45 8.26 10.87
N PHE A 52 5.14 9.35 10.57
CA PHE A 52 6.26 9.82 11.38
C PHE A 52 5.82 10.99 12.24
N ARG A 53 6.26 11.01 13.50
CA ARG A 53 5.97 12.08 14.45
C ARG A 53 7.22 12.41 15.25
N LEU A 54 7.56 13.69 15.37
CA LEU A 54 8.55 14.16 16.33
C LEU A 54 7.82 14.54 17.63
N CYS A 55 8.27 14.02 18.76
CA CYS A 55 7.61 14.20 20.07
C CYS A 55 8.66 14.27 21.20
N PRO A 56 8.32 14.79 22.40
CA PRO A 56 9.19 14.68 23.57
C PRO A 56 9.46 13.19 23.89
N ALA A 57 10.70 12.82 24.21
CA ALA A 57 11.04 11.42 24.48
C ALA A 57 10.36 10.85 25.74
N ALA A 58 9.89 11.72 26.65
CA ALA A 58 9.06 11.35 27.80
C ALA A 58 7.57 11.11 27.45
N GLN A 59 7.10 11.50 26.26
CA GLN A 59 5.69 11.46 25.85
C GLN A 59 5.52 10.68 24.53
N LEU A 60 6.04 9.44 24.51
CA LEU A 60 6.00 8.59 23.33
C LEU A 60 4.58 8.13 22.96
N PRO A 61 4.14 8.25 21.69
CA PRO A 61 2.87 7.70 21.24
C PRO A 61 2.76 6.19 21.48
N ARG A 62 1.59 5.73 21.99
CA ARG A 62 1.29 4.31 22.34
C ARG A 62 1.63 3.28 21.25
N HIS A 63 1.68 3.70 19.99
CA HIS A 63 1.93 2.84 18.83
C HIS A 63 3.22 3.19 18.07
N ALA A 64 4.19 3.84 18.74
CA ALA A 64 5.54 4.06 18.24
C ALA A 64 6.34 2.74 18.19
N HIS A 65 6.49 2.15 17.00
CA HIS A 65 7.14 0.84 16.85
C HIS A 65 8.65 0.93 16.67
N LEU A 66 9.12 2.00 16.01
CA LEU A 66 10.52 2.35 15.82
C LEU A 66 10.71 3.82 16.25
N ARG A 67 11.86 4.14 16.85
CA ARG A 67 12.14 5.41 17.50
C ARG A 67 13.60 5.81 17.24
N PHE A 68 13.84 7.07 16.89
CA PHE A 68 15.18 7.66 16.79
C PHE A 68 15.25 8.81 17.79
N LEU A 69 16.18 8.75 18.74
CA LEU A 69 16.33 9.76 19.79
C LEU A 69 17.29 10.87 19.36
N THR A 70 16.96 12.12 19.70
CA THR A 70 17.85 13.27 19.53
C THR A 70 18.79 13.43 20.74
N ARG A 71 19.86 14.20 20.56
CA ARG A 71 20.78 14.61 21.66
C ARG A 71 20.32 15.87 22.39
N ASP A 72 19.10 16.36 22.13
CA ASP A 72 18.57 17.58 22.73
C ASP A 72 18.40 17.40 24.25
N SER A 73 18.38 18.51 25.00
CA SER A 73 17.95 18.53 26.39
C SER A 73 16.77 19.49 26.54
N PRO A 74 15.54 19.04 26.86
CA PRO A 74 15.14 17.63 27.01
C PRO A 74 15.11 16.87 25.66
N PRO A 75 15.37 15.55 25.64
CA PRO A 75 15.46 14.77 24.42
C PRO A 75 14.11 14.60 23.72
N ARG A 76 14.15 14.52 22.38
CA ARG A 76 13.00 14.24 21.51
C ARG A 76 13.16 12.90 20.82
N ALA A 77 12.05 12.36 20.32
CA ALA A 77 11.98 11.09 19.62
C ALA A 77 11.22 11.24 18.29
N LEU A 78 11.91 10.97 17.17
CA LEU A 78 11.26 10.73 15.88
C LEU A 78 10.72 9.30 15.87
N CYS A 79 9.41 9.16 15.93
CA CYS A 79 8.72 7.88 16.04
C CYS A 79 8.04 7.49 14.71
N PHE A 80 8.24 6.25 14.27
CA PHE A 80 7.32 5.61 13.32
C PHE A 80 6.13 5.03 14.08
N VAL A 81 4.97 5.66 13.93
CA VAL A 81 3.73 5.33 14.66
C VAL A 81 2.76 4.63 13.72
N ASP A 82 2.29 3.43 14.07
CA ASP A 82 1.27 2.71 13.29
C ASP A 82 0.32 1.90 14.19
N ALA A 83 -0.90 2.40 14.39
CA ALA A 83 -1.90 1.74 15.22
C ALA A 83 -2.34 0.36 14.68
N ARG A 84 -2.45 0.21 13.34
CA ARG A 84 -2.98 -1.01 12.70
C ARG A 84 -1.92 -2.07 12.44
N ARG A 85 -0.62 -1.74 12.59
CA ARG A 85 0.53 -2.64 12.32
C ARG A 85 0.48 -3.24 10.90
N PHE A 86 0.12 -2.41 9.93
CA PHE A 86 0.11 -2.69 8.48
C PHE A 86 1.32 -2.05 7.76
N GLY A 87 1.99 -1.10 8.41
CA GLY A 87 3.26 -0.57 7.97
C GLY A 87 4.39 -1.58 8.09
N SER A 88 5.44 -1.38 7.29
CA SER A 88 6.64 -2.23 7.27
C SER A 88 7.85 -1.40 6.90
N TRP A 89 9.00 -1.71 7.50
CA TRP A 89 10.31 -1.22 7.06
C TRP A 89 11.23 -2.40 6.73
N ARG A 90 12.29 -2.14 5.95
CA ARG A 90 13.36 -3.09 5.61
C ARG A 90 14.70 -2.38 5.70
N LEU A 91 15.74 -3.13 6.07
CA LEU A 91 17.14 -2.67 6.03
C LEU A 91 17.60 -2.53 4.58
N GLY A 92 18.58 -1.66 4.36
CA GLY A 92 19.14 -1.37 3.04
C GLY A 92 18.45 -0.21 2.34
N ASP A 93 19.03 0.22 1.22
CA ASP A 93 18.61 1.43 0.51
C ASP A 93 17.66 1.15 -0.67
N ALA A 94 17.58 -0.11 -1.11
CA ALA A 94 16.83 -0.53 -2.28
C ALA A 94 15.31 -0.39 -2.13
N TRP A 95 14.70 0.34 -3.07
CA TRP A 95 13.25 0.36 -3.28
C TRP A 95 12.71 -1.04 -3.60
N GLN A 96 11.42 -1.28 -3.37
CA GLN A 96 10.82 -2.60 -3.63
C GLN A 96 10.98 -2.97 -5.12
N PRO A 97 11.59 -4.14 -5.43
CA PRO A 97 11.74 -4.60 -6.81
C PRO A 97 10.39 -4.78 -7.50
N GLY A 98 10.36 -4.51 -8.79
CA GLY A 98 9.13 -4.50 -9.59
C GLY A 98 8.24 -3.25 -9.42
N ARG A 99 8.67 -2.23 -8.66
CA ARG A 99 7.99 -0.92 -8.65
C ARG A 99 8.53 0.03 -9.73
N GLY A 100 7.62 0.53 -10.55
CA GLY A 100 7.89 1.51 -11.60
C GLY A 100 8.37 2.86 -11.07
N PRO A 101 8.76 3.79 -11.98
CA PRO A 101 9.18 5.14 -11.62
C PRO A 101 8.09 5.90 -10.85
N CYS A 102 8.51 6.81 -9.97
CA CYS A 102 7.60 7.64 -9.19
C CYS A 102 6.83 8.61 -10.11
N VAL A 103 5.49 8.64 -10.01
CA VAL A 103 4.66 9.57 -10.80
C VAL A 103 4.94 11.04 -10.49
N LEU A 104 5.41 11.35 -9.26
CA LEU A 104 5.84 12.69 -8.85
C LEU A 104 7.24 13.00 -9.38
N SER A 105 8.26 12.39 -8.79
CA SER A 105 9.68 12.75 -8.97
C SER A 105 10.35 12.12 -10.21
N GLN A 106 9.64 11.32 -11.00
CA GLN A 106 10.19 10.62 -12.17
C GLN A 106 9.20 10.61 -13.37
N TYR A 107 8.39 11.65 -13.54
CA TYR A 107 7.27 11.70 -14.50
C TYR A 107 7.60 11.18 -15.90
N GLN A 108 8.68 11.67 -16.54
CA GLN A 108 9.03 11.28 -17.90
C GLN A 108 9.31 9.77 -18.02
N ALA A 109 10.14 9.22 -17.12
CA ALA A 109 10.43 7.80 -17.06
C ALA A 109 9.19 6.96 -16.70
N PHE A 110 8.27 7.51 -15.89
CA PHE A 110 6.96 6.89 -15.64
C PHE A 110 6.12 6.80 -16.91
N ARG A 111 5.97 7.91 -17.66
CA ARG A 111 5.21 7.97 -18.92
C ARG A 111 5.76 6.96 -19.94
N GLU A 112 7.07 6.96 -20.15
CA GLU A 112 7.77 6.03 -21.04
C GLU A 112 7.59 4.57 -20.61
N ASN A 113 7.72 4.27 -19.31
CA ASN A 113 7.49 2.93 -18.75
C ASN A 113 6.06 2.42 -18.97
N VAL A 114 5.05 3.31 -19.02
CA VAL A 114 3.69 2.92 -19.41
C VAL A 114 3.60 2.71 -20.93
N LEU A 115 3.93 3.72 -21.73
CA LEU A 115 3.71 3.73 -23.19
C LEU A 115 4.55 2.69 -23.97
N LYS A 116 5.67 2.23 -23.39
CA LYS A 116 6.52 1.17 -23.94
C LYS A 116 6.01 -0.26 -23.66
N ASN A 117 5.20 -0.47 -22.63
CA ASN A 117 4.79 -1.80 -22.15
C ASN A 117 3.26 -2.01 -22.24
N LEU A 118 2.55 -1.33 -23.14
CA LEU A 118 1.08 -1.39 -23.23
C LEU A 118 0.57 -2.81 -23.55
N ASP A 119 1.40 -3.66 -24.15
CA ASP A 119 1.19 -5.09 -24.40
C ASP A 119 1.08 -5.93 -23.12
N ASP A 120 1.59 -5.46 -21.97
CA ASP A 120 1.50 -6.16 -20.68
C ASP A 120 0.03 -6.45 -20.30
N LYS A 121 -0.22 -7.68 -19.83
CA LYS A 121 -1.54 -8.18 -19.37
C LYS A 121 -2.14 -7.36 -18.20
N ALA A 122 -1.36 -6.48 -17.58
CA ALA A 122 -1.85 -5.44 -16.68
C ALA A 122 -2.85 -4.49 -17.35
N PHE A 123 -2.67 -4.21 -18.65
CA PHE A 123 -3.50 -3.27 -19.42
C PHE A 123 -4.71 -3.93 -20.10
N ASP A 124 -4.85 -5.26 -20.01
CA ASP A 124 -6.11 -5.95 -20.34
C ASP A 124 -7.21 -5.78 -19.29
N LYS A 125 -6.92 -5.11 -18.18
CA LYS A 125 -7.84 -4.88 -17.05
C LYS A 125 -8.62 -3.56 -17.19
N PRO A 126 -9.70 -3.38 -16.39
CA PRO A 126 -10.29 -2.08 -16.13
C PRO A 126 -9.25 -1.00 -15.83
N ILE A 127 -9.38 0.21 -16.39
CA ILE A 127 -8.44 1.31 -16.16
C ILE A 127 -8.34 1.68 -14.67
N CYS A 128 -9.43 1.60 -13.91
CA CYS A 128 -9.38 1.81 -12.46
C CYS A 128 -8.55 0.74 -11.71
N GLU A 129 -8.40 -0.47 -12.23
CA GLU A 129 -7.51 -1.50 -11.68
C GLU A 129 -6.07 -1.31 -12.14
N ALA A 130 -5.86 -1.00 -13.42
CA ALA A 130 -4.53 -0.74 -13.98
C ALA A 130 -3.83 0.43 -13.25
N LEU A 131 -4.56 1.52 -12.97
CA LEU A 131 -4.07 2.67 -12.18
C LEU A 131 -3.60 2.30 -10.76
N LEU A 132 -3.98 1.15 -10.19
CA LEU A 132 -3.46 0.69 -8.91
C LEU A 132 -2.18 -0.16 -9.03
N ASN A 133 -1.81 -0.61 -10.23
CA ASN A 133 -0.65 -1.47 -10.44
C ASN A 133 0.66 -0.69 -10.24
N GLN A 134 1.39 -1.00 -9.17
CA GLN A 134 2.61 -0.29 -8.78
C GLN A 134 3.84 -0.62 -9.66
N LYS A 135 3.75 -1.59 -10.60
CA LYS A 135 4.73 -1.76 -11.69
C LYS A 135 4.73 -0.57 -12.65
N PHE A 136 3.58 0.07 -12.80
CA PHE A 136 3.37 1.15 -13.76
C PHE A 136 3.07 2.48 -13.05
N PHE A 137 2.07 2.51 -12.18
CA PHE A 137 1.58 3.71 -11.50
C PHE A 137 2.06 3.76 -10.03
N ASN A 138 3.38 3.83 -9.83
CA ASN A 138 3.98 3.86 -8.49
C ASN A 138 3.73 5.22 -7.80
N GLY A 139 2.73 5.24 -6.91
CA GLY A 139 2.22 6.45 -6.25
C GLY A 139 0.69 6.49 -6.22
N ILE A 140 0.03 6.14 -7.32
CA ILE A 140 -1.43 6.32 -7.48
C ILE A 140 -2.25 5.47 -6.49
N GLY A 141 -2.95 6.16 -5.59
CA GLY A 141 -3.78 5.60 -4.53
C GLY A 141 -5.25 5.41 -4.91
N ASN A 142 -6.06 4.95 -3.94
CA ASN A 142 -7.49 4.68 -4.19
C ASN A 142 -8.33 5.95 -4.40
N TYR A 143 -7.93 7.09 -3.81
CA TYR A 143 -8.55 8.39 -4.06
C TYR A 143 -8.04 8.97 -5.38
N LEU A 144 -6.72 9.00 -5.61
CA LEU A 144 -6.10 9.49 -6.85
C LEU A 144 -6.71 8.87 -8.11
N ARG A 145 -6.94 7.55 -8.16
CA ARG A 145 -7.58 6.93 -9.34
C ARG A 145 -8.99 7.46 -9.63
N ALA A 146 -9.77 7.82 -8.60
CA ALA A 146 -11.10 8.39 -8.78
C ALA A 146 -11.01 9.84 -9.23
N GLU A 147 -10.14 10.63 -8.60
CA GLU A 147 -9.91 12.04 -8.91
C GLU A 147 -9.34 12.27 -10.32
N ILE A 148 -8.45 11.37 -10.79
CA ILE A 148 -7.86 11.40 -12.12
C ILE A 148 -8.89 11.01 -13.20
N LEU A 149 -9.59 9.88 -13.03
CA LEU A 149 -10.60 9.44 -14.00
C LEU A 149 -11.78 10.42 -14.09
N TYR A 150 -12.16 11.03 -12.96
CA TYR A 150 -13.24 12.03 -12.90
C TYR A 150 -12.92 13.32 -13.65
N ARG A 151 -11.66 13.79 -13.64
CA ARG A 151 -11.24 14.99 -14.38
C ARG A 151 -11.38 14.80 -15.90
N LEU A 152 -11.12 13.60 -16.41
CA LEU A 152 -11.24 13.26 -17.85
C LEU A 152 -12.57 12.58 -18.22
N LYS A 153 -13.49 12.38 -17.26
CA LYS A 153 -14.76 11.65 -17.44
C LYS A 153 -14.61 10.23 -18.02
N ILE A 154 -13.45 9.60 -17.85
CA ILE A 154 -13.17 8.25 -18.35
C ILE A 154 -13.94 7.22 -17.50
N PRO A 155 -14.77 6.35 -18.10
CA PRO A 155 -15.46 5.29 -17.35
C PRO A 155 -14.46 4.34 -16.68
N PRO A 156 -14.58 4.06 -15.36
CA PRO A 156 -13.55 3.32 -14.61
C PRO A 156 -13.34 1.87 -15.06
N PHE A 157 -14.31 1.29 -15.77
CA PHE A 157 -14.28 -0.04 -16.34
C PHE A 157 -14.16 -0.04 -17.87
N GLU A 158 -13.58 1.01 -18.47
CA GLU A 158 -12.94 0.89 -19.78
C GLU A 158 -11.69 -0.01 -19.72
N LYS A 159 -11.36 -0.64 -20.85
CA LYS A 159 -10.12 -1.42 -20.99
C LYS A 159 -8.91 -0.49 -20.98
N ALA A 160 -7.99 -0.71 -20.04
CA ALA A 160 -6.87 0.21 -19.81
C ALA A 160 -5.98 0.42 -21.04
N ARG A 161 -5.71 -0.64 -21.83
CA ARG A 161 -4.94 -0.56 -23.08
C ARG A 161 -5.60 0.40 -24.07
N THR A 162 -6.89 0.23 -24.34
CA THR A 162 -7.66 1.07 -25.28
C THR A 162 -7.62 2.55 -24.90
N VAL A 163 -7.74 2.87 -23.61
CA VAL A 163 -7.61 4.26 -23.11
C VAL A 163 -6.19 4.81 -23.35
N LEU A 164 -5.14 4.01 -23.14
CA LEU A 164 -3.75 4.45 -23.24
C LEU A 164 -3.22 4.48 -24.68
N GLU A 165 -3.72 3.64 -25.57
CA GLU A 165 -3.41 3.64 -27.01
C GLU A 165 -3.98 4.89 -27.69
N ALA A 166 -5.22 5.26 -27.39
CA ALA A 166 -5.82 6.51 -27.89
C ALA A 166 -4.94 7.74 -27.54
N LEU A 167 -4.42 7.82 -26.31
CA LEU A 167 -3.52 8.90 -25.88
C LEU A 167 -2.15 8.87 -26.59
N LYS A 168 -1.64 7.68 -26.90
CA LYS A 168 -0.39 7.50 -27.66
C LYS A 168 -0.53 7.94 -29.11
N ASP A 169 -1.69 7.72 -29.71
CA ASP A 169 -1.99 8.13 -31.08
C ASP A 169 -2.38 9.61 -31.16
N GLU A 170 -3.09 10.14 -30.17
CA GLU A 170 -3.25 11.57 -29.95
C GLU A 170 -1.91 12.28 -29.81
N GLU A 171 -0.98 11.78 -28.97
CA GLU A 171 0.34 12.40 -28.83
C GLU A 171 1.10 12.41 -30.15
N GLN A 172 1.07 11.31 -30.91
CA GLN A 172 1.66 11.25 -32.25
C GLN A 172 1.00 12.22 -33.23
N ALA A 173 -0.33 12.36 -33.22
CA ALA A 173 -1.06 13.30 -34.07
C ALA A 173 -0.76 14.76 -33.67
N ARG A 174 -0.73 15.07 -32.36
CA ARG A 174 -0.34 16.38 -31.82
C ARG A 174 1.10 16.73 -32.23
N ARG A 175 2.04 15.76 -32.17
CA ARG A 175 3.44 15.92 -32.65
C ARG A 175 3.52 16.14 -34.17
N LYS A 176 2.84 15.32 -34.98
CA LYS A 176 2.84 15.41 -36.46
C LYS A 176 2.23 16.72 -36.98
N LYS A 177 1.18 17.23 -36.34
CA LYS A 177 0.53 18.51 -36.71
C LYS A 177 1.34 19.74 -36.30
N ASN A 178 2.25 19.63 -35.33
CA ASN A 178 2.92 20.77 -34.69
C ASN A 178 4.47 20.63 -34.60
N PRO A 179 5.18 20.31 -35.70
CA PRO A 179 6.64 20.13 -35.66
C PRO A 179 7.38 21.44 -35.33
N SER A 180 6.77 22.60 -35.59
CA SER A 180 7.36 23.94 -35.43
C SER A 180 6.76 24.76 -34.28
N LEU A 181 5.92 24.19 -33.42
CA LEU A 181 5.40 24.94 -32.26
C LEU A 181 6.50 25.22 -31.23
N THR A 182 6.64 26.50 -30.87
CA THR A 182 7.53 26.94 -29.78
C THR A 182 7.14 26.28 -28.45
N LEU A 183 8.14 26.08 -27.57
CA LEU A 183 7.97 25.41 -26.27
C LEU A 183 6.79 25.98 -25.48
N SER A 184 6.64 27.31 -25.44
CA SER A 184 5.56 28.01 -24.74
C SER A 184 4.16 27.70 -25.30
N LYS A 185 4.01 27.57 -26.62
CA LYS A 185 2.73 27.16 -27.25
C LYS A 185 2.40 25.70 -26.95
N LYS A 186 3.41 24.82 -26.96
CA LYS A 186 3.26 23.40 -26.59
C LYS A 186 2.85 23.23 -25.13
N LEU A 187 3.51 23.94 -24.20
CA LEU A 187 3.18 23.94 -22.77
C LEU A 187 1.78 24.49 -22.49
N LYS A 188 1.35 25.54 -23.21
CA LYS A 188 -0.03 26.05 -23.12
C LYS A 188 -1.05 24.98 -23.53
N LEU A 189 -0.86 24.31 -24.68
CA LEU A 189 -1.78 23.27 -25.15
C LEU A 189 -1.86 22.05 -24.21
N MET A 190 -0.74 21.62 -23.63
CA MET A 190 -0.70 20.54 -22.63
C MET A 190 -1.43 20.94 -21.33
N ARG A 191 -1.35 22.21 -20.93
CA ARG A 191 -2.09 22.75 -19.78
C ARG A 191 -3.59 22.87 -20.02
N GLU A 192 -4.01 23.08 -21.26
CA GLU A 192 -5.43 23.21 -21.65
C GLU A 192 -6.12 21.85 -21.86
N ASN A 193 -5.41 20.86 -22.43
CA ASN A 193 -5.95 19.52 -22.71
C ASN A 193 -5.01 18.40 -22.20
N PRO A 194 -4.88 18.25 -20.87
CA PRO A 194 -3.98 17.28 -20.26
C PRO A 194 -4.47 15.83 -20.43
N ASP A 195 -3.54 14.89 -20.60
CA ASP A 195 -3.86 13.46 -20.72
C ASP A 195 -3.85 12.69 -19.38
N LEU A 196 -4.23 11.40 -19.42
CA LEU A 196 -4.34 10.55 -18.24
C LEU A 196 -3.02 10.36 -17.49
N LEU A 197 -1.89 10.34 -18.21
CA LEU A 197 -0.56 10.17 -17.63
C LEU A 197 -0.04 11.49 -17.07
N GLU A 198 -0.35 12.62 -17.72
CA GLU A 198 -0.11 13.96 -17.19
C GLU A 198 -0.89 14.18 -15.87
N LEU A 199 -2.17 13.79 -15.83
CA LEU A 199 -2.95 13.82 -14.59
C LEU A 199 -2.45 12.85 -13.51
N CYS A 200 -1.80 11.73 -13.89
CA CYS A 200 -1.11 10.89 -12.91
C CYS A 200 0.06 11.60 -12.21
N HIS A 201 0.59 12.68 -12.79
CA HIS A 201 1.61 13.54 -12.18
C HIS A 201 1.00 14.79 -11.50
N THR A 202 0.16 15.54 -12.22
CA THR A 202 -0.35 16.84 -11.72
C THR A 202 -1.34 16.69 -10.58
N VAL A 203 -2.26 15.72 -10.63
CA VAL A 203 -3.29 15.55 -9.58
C VAL A 203 -2.66 15.21 -8.21
N PRO A 204 -1.61 14.36 -8.11
CA PRO A 204 -0.80 14.25 -6.89
C PRO A 204 -0.04 15.52 -6.48
N MET A 205 0.44 16.33 -7.43
CA MET A 205 1.12 17.60 -7.13
C MET A 205 0.15 18.66 -6.56
N GLU A 206 -1.11 18.69 -7.02
CA GLU A 206 -2.17 19.54 -6.45
C GLU A 206 -2.35 19.28 -4.94
N VAL A 207 -2.31 18.01 -4.51
CA VAL A 207 -2.44 17.64 -3.09
C VAL A 207 -1.28 18.20 -2.27
N ILE A 208 -0.05 18.03 -2.75
CA ILE A 208 1.16 18.52 -2.07
C ILE A 208 1.16 20.05 -1.98
N ALA A 209 0.66 20.74 -3.01
CA ALA A 209 0.52 22.20 -3.01
C ALA A 209 -0.64 22.72 -2.12
N ALA A 210 -1.55 21.84 -1.69
CA ALA A 210 -2.68 22.18 -0.82
C ALA A 210 -2.41 21.93 0.69
N GLU A 211 -1.31 21.24 1.03
CA GLU A 211 -0.90 21.02 2.43
C GLU A 211 -0.37 22.34 3.03
N LYS A 212 -1.05 22.87 4.04
CA LYS A 212 -0.74 24.17 4.66
C LYS A 212 0.25 24.07 5.80
N GLN A 213 0.09 23.05 6.65
CA GLN A 213 0.87 22.87 7.87
C GLN A 213 1.71 21.58 7.77
N LEU A 214 2.85 21.66 7.07
CA LEU A 214 3.76 20.52 6.87
C LEU A 214 4.38 20.00 8.18
N PHE A 215 4.43 20.83 9.23
CA PHE A 215 4.98 20.47 10.53
C PHE A 215 3.95 19.86 11.51
N ASP A 216 2.65 20.02 11.24
CA ASP A 216 1.58 19.32 11.94
C ASP A 216 0.65 18.62 10.93
N PRO A 217 0.95 17.37 10.53
CA PRO A 217 0.14 16.64 9.55
C PRO A 217 -1.24 16.23 10.10
N ASP A 218 -1.49 16.32 11.41
CA ASP A 218 -2.81 16.05 12.01
C ASP A 218 -3.70 17.31 12.04
N HIS A 219 -3.17 18.49 11.72
CA HIS A 219 -3.88 19.78 11.81
C HIS A 219 -5.20 19.78 11.02
N SER A 220 -6.28 20.25 11.64
CA SER A 220 -7.65 20.25 11.09
C SER A 220 -7.75 20.90 9.70
N ASP A 221 -7.00 21.98 9.48
CA ASP A 221 -6.94 22.68 8.18
C ASP A 221 -6.39 21.81 7.04
N ASN A 222 -5.42 20.94 7.31
CA ASN A 222 -4.86 20.05 6.27
C ASN A 222 -5.92 19.05 5.81
N TYR A 223 -6.64 18.43 6.75
CA TYR A 223 -7.76 17.53 6.42
C TYR A 223 -8.91 18.28 5.74
N THR A 224 -9.21 19.51 6.18
CA THR A 224 -10.29 20.34 5.59
C THR A 224 -9.95 20.80 4.17
N ALA A 225 -8.71 21.23 3.92
CA ALA A 225 -8.22 21.57 2.59
C ALA A 225 -8.28 20.35 1.65
N PHE A 226 -7.78 19.19 2.10
CA PHE A 226 -7.87 17.95 1.33
C PHE A 226 -9.32 17.54 1.04
N LYS A 227 -10.21 17.59 2.03
CA LYS A 227 -11.65 17.29 1.90
C LYS A 227 -12.34 18.21 0.88
N ASN A 228 -11.95 19.48 0.82
CA ASN A 228 -12.50 20.46 -0.14
C ASN A 228 -11.89 20.34 -1.55
N TRP A 229 -10.69 19.75 -1.67
CA TRP A 229 -10.05 19.46 -2.96
C TRP A 229 -10.63 18.22 -3.66
N LEU A 230 -11.22 17.27 -2.93
CA LEU A 230 -11.82 16.06 -3.48
C LEU A 230 -13.07 16.39 -4.34
N GLN A 231 -13.03 16.01 -5.62
CA GLN A 231 -14.13 16.24 -6.56
C GLN A 231 -15.01 15.00 -6.80
N CYS A 232 -14.52 13.80 -6.48
CA CYS A 232 -15.22 12.54 -6.76
C CYS A 232 -15.15 11.53 -5.60
N TYR A 233 -13.98 11.36 -4.98
CA TYR A 233 -13.78 10.35 -3.94
C TYR A 233 -14.60 10.67 -2.67
N LEU A 234 -15.50 9.77 -2.28
CA LEU A 234 -16.45 9.93 -1.16
C LEU A 234 -17.46 11.10 -1.28
N VAL A 235 -17.40 11.90 -2.34
CA VAL A 235 -18.28 13.06 -2.59
C VAL A 235 -19.75 12.62 -2.74
N PRO A 236 -20.74 13.36 -2.18
CA PRO A 236 -22.16 13.06 -2.34
C PRO A 236 -22.60 12.99 -3.81
N GLY A 237 -23.65 12.22 -4.10
CA GLY A 237 -24.22 12.08 -5.45
C GLY A 237 -23.42 11.17 -6.41
N MET A 238 -22.11 11.01 -6.22
CA MET A 238 -21.27 10.14 -7.06
C MET A 238 -21.72 8.67 -7.02
N ARG A 239 -21.51 7.97 -8.15
CA ARG A 239 -21.71 6.51 -8.25
C ARG A 239 -20.51 5.80 -7.63
N SER A 240 -20.76 4.60 -7.12
CA SER A 240 -19.69 3.72 -6.62
C SER A 240 -19.96 2.25 -6.94
N LEU A 241 -18.88 1.52 -7.24
CA LEU A 241 -18.82 0.09 -7.53
C LEU A 241 -17.57 -0.51 -6.88
N ARG A 242 -17.45 -1.85 -6.81
CA ARG A 242 -16.23 -2.53 -6.37
C ARG A 242 -15.47 -3.12 -7.56
N ASP A 243 -14.16 -2.95 -7.57
CA ASP A 243 -13.26 -3.67 -8.49
C ASP A 243 -13.05 -5.14 -8.08
N ARG A 244 -12.32 -5.91 -8.90
CA ARG A 244 -12.05 -7.33 -8.65
C ARG A 244 -11.22 -7.60 -7.38
N SER A 245 -10.54 -6.58 -6.84
CA SER A 245 -9.85 -6.66 -5.54
C SER A 245 -10.73 -6.26 -4.36
N GLY A 246 -12.03 -6.04 -4.59
CA GLY A 246 -13.03 -5.65 -3.58
C GLY A 246 -12.96 -4.19 -3.16
N ARG A 247 -12.07 -3.37 -3.76
CA ARG A 247 -11.93 -1.95 -3.41
C ARG A 247 -12.97 -1.12 -4.13
N THR A 248 -13.56 -0.17 -3.42
CA THR A 248 -14.49 0.78 -4.02
C THR A 248 -13.75 1.72 -5.00
N ILE A 249 -14.39 1.99 -6.13
CA ILE A 249 -14.10 3.08 -7.06
C ILE A 249 -15.30 4.04 -7.09
N TRP A 250 -15.03 5.35 -7.20
CA TRP A 250 -16.03 6.42 -7.32
C TRP A 250 -15.93 7.02 -8.72
N PHE A 251 -17.07 7.38 -9.30
CA PHE A 251 -17.15 7.94 -10.65
C PHE A 251 -18.46 8.71 -10.89
N GLN A 252 -18.50 9.44 -12.01
CA GLN A 252 -19.65 10.13 -12.57
C GLN A 252 -19.93 9.55 -13.97
N GLY A 253 -21.15 9.64 -14.48
CA GLY A 253 -21.52 9.05 -15.77
C GLY A 253 -21.61 7.52 -15.69
N GLU A 254 -21.37 6.84 -16.81
CA GLU A 254 -21.45 5.37 -16.91
C GLU A 254 -20.18 4.66 -16.41
N PRO A 255 -20.27 3.36 -16.04
CA PRO A 255 -19.15 2.64 -15.45
C PRO A 255 -18.13 2.13 -16.49
N GLY A 256 -18.54 1.89 -17.74
CA GLY A 256 -17.73 1.24 -18.79
C GLY A 256 -18.05 -0.25 -18.97
N PRO A 257 -17.63 -0.88 -20.08
CA PRO A 257 -18.09 -2.20 -20.52
C PRO A 257 -17.59 -3.35 -19.65
N MET A 258 -16.46 -3.20 -18.95
CA MET A 258 -15.91 -4.25 -18.07
C MET A 258 -16.50 -4.22 -16.65
N ALA A 259 -17.61 -3.51 -16.42
CA ALA A 259 -18.22 -3.37 -15.11
C ALA A 259 -18.72 -4.72 -14.55
N PRO A 260 -18.63 -4.95 -13.22
CA PRO A 260 -19.06 -6.20 -12.61
C PRO A 260 -20.58 -6.41 -12.75
N LYS A 261 -20.97 -7.33 -13.62
CA LYS A 261 -22.38 -7.74 -13.84
C LYS A 261 -23.04 -8.09 -12.50
N GLY A 262 -24.27 -7.61 -12.30
CA GLY A 262 -25.05 -7.82 -11.08
C GLY A 262 -24.79 -6.82 -9.92
N GLN A 263 -23.77 -5.95 -9.98
CA GLN A 263 -23.62 -4.87 -9.00
C GLN A 263 -24.40 -3.62 -9.40
N THR A 264 -25.47 -3.30 -8.68
CA THR A 264 -26.13 -1.99 -8.77
C THR A 264 -25.21 -0.90 -8.20
N SER A 265 -24.88 0.11 -9.01
CA SER A 265 -23.98 1.20 -8.59
C SER A 265 -24.62 2.02 -7.46
N ARG A 266 -24.01 2.03 -6.28
CA ARG A 266 -24.59 2.70 -5.09
C ARG A 266 -24.34 4.21 -5.20
N LYS A 267 -25.40 5.00 -5.36
CA LYS A 267 -25.40 6.45 -5.15
C LYS A 267 -25.39 6.72 -3.63
N LYS A 268 -24.39 7.47 -3.13
CA LYS A 268 -24.31 7.85 -1.72
C LYS A 268 -25.31 8.97 -1.42
N ARG A 269 -26.49 8.63 -0.88
CA ARG A 269 -27.41 9.61 -0.28
C ARG A 269 -26.71 10.30 0.89
N ALA A 270 -26.92 11.61 1.04
CA ALA A 270 -26.39 12.37 2.18
C ALA A 270 -27.24 12.10 3.43
N GLN A 271 -26.81 11.15 4.27
CA GLN A 271 -27.18 11.17 5.68
C GLN A 271 -26.13 12.00 6.43
N LEU A 272 -26.56 13.17 6.92
CA LEU A 272 -25.84 13.89 7.96
C LEU A 272 -25.82 13.01 9.21
N LYS A 273 -24.64 12.54 9.59
CA LYS A 273 -24.35 12.19 10.99
C LYS A 273 -23.56 13.35 11.56
N ALA A 274 -24.04 13.89 12.68
CA ALA A 274 -23.39 14.98 13.40
C ALA A 274 -22.00 14.56 13.93
N ASP A 275 -21.17 15.55 14.24
CA ASP A 275 -19.81 15.33 14.72
C ASP A 275 -19.75 14.60 16.07
N PRO A 276 -18.75 13.73 16.28
CA PRO A 276 -18.55 13.00 17.52
C PRO A 276 -17.77 13.82 18.56
N GLU A 277 -18.15 15.07 18.79
CA GLU A 277 -17.47 15.98 19.73
C GLU A 277 -18.45 16.67 20.70
N ALA A 278 -18.85 15.92 21.73
CA ALA A 278 -19.52 16.43 22.92
C ALA A 278 -19.09 15.61 24.16
N PRO A 279 -19.01 16.20 25.38
CA PRO A 279 -18.33 15.55 26.51
C PRO A 279 -19.11 14.39 27.15
N ILE A 280 -18.37 13.48 27.78
CA ILE A 280 -18.92 12.32 28.52
C ILE A 280 -19.55 12.78 29.85
N PRO A 281 -20.86 12.54 30.09
CA PRO A 281 -21.47 12.70 31.40
C PRO A 281 -21.00 11.60 32.37
N LYS A 282 -20.81 11.95 33.64
CA LYS A 282 -20.24 11.06 34.67
C LYS A 282 -21.17 9.89 35.03
N VAL A 283 -20.57 8.75 35.41
CA VAL A 283 -21.28 7.59 35.97
C VAL A 283 -21.92 7.94 37.31
N THR A 284 -23.21 7.62 37.47
CA THR A 284 -23.90 7.46 38.75
C THR A 284 -24.70 6.15 38.76
N THR A 285 -25.12 5.69 39.93
CA THR A 285 -25.41 4.26 40.19
C THR A 285 -26.90 3.95 40.41
N ARG A 286 -27.25 2.66 40.21
CA ARG A 286 -28.45 1.95 40.70
C ARG A 286 -29.84 2.57 40.43
N ALA A 287 -30.67 1.82 39.68
CA ALA A 287 -31.95 1.32 40.21
C ALA A 287 -32.44 0.12 39.38
N SER A 288 -33.15 -0.83 40.02
CA SER A 288 -33.82 -1.95 39.34
C SER A 288 -35.32 -1.70 39.30
N LYS A 289 -35.97 -1.90 38.15
CA LYS A 289 -37.42 -2.11 38.05
C LYS A 289 -37.75 -3.25 37.07
N ARG A 290 -38.43 -4.27 37.60
CA ARG A 290 -38.98 -5.41 36.86
C ARG A 290 -40.06 -4.96 35.87
N ARG A 291 -40.29 -5.74 34.80
CA ARG A 291 -41.60 -5.82 34.13
C ARG A 291 -42.39 -7.03 34.66
N PRO A 292 -43.74 -6.97 34.75
CA PRO A 292 -44.57 -8.06 35.27
C PRO A 292 -44.76 -9.19 34.25
N ARG A 293 -45.32 -10.32 34.70
CA ARG A 293 -45.60 -11.53 33.91
C ARG A 293 -46.98 -12.11 34.30
N ALA A 294 -47.87 -12.27 33.33
CA ALA A 294 -49.11 -13.05 33.39
C ALA A 294 -49.53 -13.37 31.93
N ALA A 295 -50.28 -14.43 31.61
CA ALA A 295 -50.77 -15.56 32.41
C ALA A 295 -50.36 -16.90 31.76
N ALA A 296 -50.79 -18.06 32.27
CA ALA A 296 -50.38 -19.37 31.76
C ALA A 296 -51.34 -20.53 32.12
N THR A 297 -51.28 -21.62 31.34
CA THR A 297 -51.51 -23.05 31.73
C THR A 297 -52.92 -23.49 32.19
N PRO A 298 -53.21 -24.81 32.37
CA PRO A 298 -52.75 -26.08 31.73
C PRO A 298 -54.00 -26.95 31.35
N PRO A 299 -54.12 -28.31 31.50
CA PRO A 299 -53.21 -29.49 31.59
C PRO A 299 -53.60 -30.58 30.51
N LYS A 300 -53.44 -31.94 30.57
CA LYS A 300 -52.83 -32.97 31.47
C LYS A 300 -52.60 -34.30 30.68
N LEU A 301 -51.82 -35.24 31.27
CA LEU A 301 -51.71 -36.71 31.04
C LEU A 301 -50.91 -37.21 29.80
N ALA A 302 -49.99 -38.21 29.83
CA ALA A 302 -49.71 -39.42 30.67
C ALA A 302 -50.37 -40.73 30.12
N ALA A 303 -49.73 -41.93 30.13
CA ALA A 303 -48.34 -42.35 30.44
C ALA A 303 -48.05 -43.81 29.90
N GLU A 304 -46.91 -44.41 30.29
CA GLU A 304 -46.57 -45.87 30.26
C GLU A 304 -46.44 -46.59 28.87
N GLU A 305 -45.70 -47.70 28.65
CA GLU A 305 -44.82 -48.54 29.52
C GLU A 305 -43.67 -49.28 28.75
N GLU A 306 -43.03 -50.29 29.39
CA GLU A 306 -41.79 -51.05 29.04
C GLU A 306 -41.98 -52.17 27.95
N GLU A 307 -41.10 -53.15 27.63
CA GLU A 307 -39.70 -53.55 27.96
C GLU A 307 -39.12 -54.42 26.80
N GLY A 308 -37.95 -55.07 26.96
CA GLY A 308 -37.59 -56.29 26.21
C GLY A 308 -36.38 -56.24 25.25
N ALA A 309 -35.74 -57.39 25.00
CA ALA A 309 -34.47 -57.51 24.27
C ALA A 309 -34.40 -58.71 23.29
N ASP A 310 -33.56 -58.63 22.25
CA ASP A 310 -32.34 -59.47 22.07
C ASP A 310 -31.50 -59.04 20.82
N ARG A 311 -30.42 -59.77 20.50
CA ARG A 311 -29.37 -59.57 19.49
C ARG A 311 -29.29 -60.83 18.59
N PRO A 312 -28.71 -60.80 17.34
CA PRO A 312 -27.25 -60.96 17.24
C PRO A 312 -26.49 -60.49 15.96
N ARG A 313 -25.21 -60.12 16.19
CA ARG A 313 -23.98 -60.43 15.39
C ARG A 313 -23.88 -60.09 13.88
N LYS A 314 -22.98 -59.14 13.57
CA LYS A 314 -21.69 -59.30 12.82
C LYS A 314 -21.00 -57.92 12.66
N GLY A 315 -19.68 -57.72 12.85
CA GLY A 315 -18.68 -58.52 13.56
C GLY A 315 -17.21 -58.12 13.25
N ARG A 316 -16.42 -57.75 14.28
CA ARG A 316 -14.92 -57.73 14.39
C ARG A 316 -14.08 -56.93 13.35
N ALA A 317 -12.86 -56.46 13.64
CA ALA A 317 -12.18 -56.16 14.92
C ALA A 317 -10.95 -55.23 14.76
N HIS A 318 -10.53 -54.69 15.90
CA HIS A 318 -9.39 -53.82 16.23
C HIS A 318 -7.98 -54.14 15.68
N GLY A 319 -7.11 -53.12 15.72
CA GLY A 319 -5.65 -53.25 15.86
C GLY A 319 -5.02 -51.97 16.41
N ARG A 320 -4.42 -51.99 17.62
CA ARG A 320 -3.81 -50.80 18.27
C ARG A 320 -2.76 -51.19 19.31
N LYS A 321 -1.47 -50.86 19.08
CA LYS A 321 -0.49 -50.32 20.05
C LYS A 321 0.91 -50.18 19.39
N ALA A 322 1.84 -49.54 20.10
CA ALA A 322 3.19 -49.19 19.66
C ALA A 322 4.23 -49.57 20.73
N THR A 323 5.53 -49.53 20.42
CA THR A 323 6.60 -49.10 21.36
C THR A 323 7.98 -48.93 20.69
N ALA A 324 8.72 -47.90 21.15
CA ALA A 324 10.18 -47.82 21.34
C ALA A 324 11.16 -47.85 20.14
N ALA A 325 12.38 -47.36 20.43
CA ALA A 325 13.60 -47.34 19.61
C ALA A 325 14.82 -47.67 20.51
N PRO A 326 16.01 -47.95 19.95
CA PRO A 326 17.18 -47.12 20.33
C PRO A 326 18.26 -46.95 19.22
N ALA A 327 19.17 -45.98 19.45
CA ALA A 327 20.64 -45.92 19.20
C ALA A 327 21.33 -46.56 17.95
N SER A 328 22.54 -46.17 17.51
CA SER A 328 23.28 -44.87 17.40
C SER A 328 24.72 -45.14 16.89
N THR A 329 25.24 -44.43 15.87
CA THR A 329 26.68 -44.07 15.68
C THR A 329 26.93 -43.25 14.39
N GLU A 330 27.97 -42.42 14.43
CA GLU A 330 28.66 -41.73 13.31
C GLU A 330 29.71 -42.66 12.63
N PRO A 331 30.52 -42.31 11.58
CA PRO A 331 31.08 -40.97 11.31
C PRO A 331 31.35 -40.54 9.83
N GLU A 332 32.01 -39.36 9.75
CA GLU A 332 32.95 -38.87 8.73
C GLU A 332 32.52 -38.18 7.42
N VAL A 333 33.46 -37.35 6.94
CA VAL A 333 33.31 -36.28 5.94
C VAL A 333 34.63 -36.18 5.16
N PRO A 334 34.61 -36.00 3.82
CA PRO A 334 35.38 -34.89 3.28
C PRO A 334 34.72 -34.16 2.08
N VAL A 335 34.69 -32.83 2.19
CA VAL A 335 34.47 -31.91 1.06
C VAL A 335 35.65 -31.96 0.09
N LYS A 336 35.41 -31.88 -1.23
CA LYS A 336 36.43 -31.37 -2.17
C LYS A 336 35.81 -30.61 -3.35
N ALA A 337 36.28 -29.38 -3.55
CA ALA A 337 35.89 -28.52 -4.67
C ALA A 337 36.85 -28.68 -5.86
N LYS A 338 36.41 -28.35 -7.07
CA LYS A 338 37.29 -28.00 -8.19
C LYS A 338 37.17 -26.51 -8.52
N ARG A 339 38.24 -25.76 -8.21
CA ARG A 339 38.46 -24.39 -8.69
C ARG A 339 39.03 -24.49 -10.10
N SER A 340 38.52 -23.73 -11.05
CA SER A 340 39.34 -23.38 -12.22
C SER A 340 40.43 -22.42 -11.77
N ARG A 341 41.70 -22.79 -12.02
CA ARG A 341 42.85 -21.87 -11.95
C ARG A 341 43.58 -21.97 -13.27
N TRP A 342 43.68 -20.84 -13.97
CA TRP A 342 44.53 -20.69 -15.14
C TRP A 342 45.99 -20.63 -14.65
N THR A 343 46.84 -21.54 -15.12
CA THR A 343 48.28 -21.52 -14.83
C THR A 343 49.04 -20.72 -15.88
N SER A 344 50.00 -19.91 -15.43
CA SER A 344 50.90 -19.15 -16.30
C SER A 344 52.16 -19.95 -16.64
N ALA A 345 52.71 -19.72 -17.84
CA ALA A 345 54.04 -20.16 -18.27
C ALA A 345 54.67 -19.09 -19.17
N ARG A 346 56.00 -18.98 -19.19
CA ARG A 346 56.79 -17.95 -19.91
C ARG A 346 57.78 -18.60 -20.89
N ARG A 347 58.11 -17.88 -21.98
CA ARG A 347 59.43 -17.72 -22.69
C ARG A 347 59.44 -18.06 -24.20
N GLY A 348 60.35 -17.39 -24.92
CA GLY A 348 60.57 -17.44 -26.39
C GLY A 348 59.85 -16.28 -27.11
N LYS A 349 60.44 -15.20 -27.64
CA LYS A 349 61.78 -14.81 -28.16
C LYS A 349 61.96 -15.06 -29.68
N GLY A 350 62.44 -14.03 -30.40
CA GLY A 350 62.49 -13.86 -31.87
C GLY A 350 61.49 -12.77 -32.29
N GLU A 351 61.81 -11.63 -32.95
CA GLU A 351 62.65 -11.33 -34.15
C GLU A 351 61.95 -11.66 -35.49
N ALA A 352 61.97 -10.81 -36.53
CA ALA A 352 62.37 -9.39 -36.65
C ALA A 352 61.85 -8.77 -37.97
N GLY A 353 61.78 -7.43 -38.03
CA GLY A 353 61.62 -6.64 -39.28
C GLY A 353 60.21 -6.65 -39.93
N SER A 354 59.94 -5.87 -40.99
CA SER A 354 60.61 -4.65 -41.49
C SER A 354 59.73 -4.01 -42.58
N SER A 355 59.30 -2.75 -42.40
CA SER A 355 59.01 -1.70 -43.42
C SER A 355 58.31 -0.52 -42.74
#